data_AF-A0A5P8M888-F1
#
_entry.id   AF-A0A5P8M888-F1
#
_cell.length_a   1.000
_cell.length_b   1.000
_cell.length_c   1.000
_cell.angle_alpha   90.00
_cell.angle_beta   90.00
_cell.angle_gamma   90.00
#
_symmetry.space_group_name_H-M   'P 1'
#
loop_
_entity.id
_entity.type
_entity.pdbx_description
1 polymer ?
#
loop_
_entity_poly.entity_id
_entity_poly.type
_entity_poly.pdbx_seq_one_letter_code
_entity_poly.pdbx_strand_id
1 'polypeptide(L)'
;MKFNNSFWGRTTIWLVMLSILTATLASCSTNSQHTESSSPKTAIAKHSPTVPKAVKAVAKNNQETNERTLAKTPKYTYHSENTYVTVPDTWAKLNNNSTAVISGLVTKWDRVSGTTNSAVTKLTVYVNQVLGGDQKLQGQSIVVVYKGGYMKFGAYSAGRVKNWDKDKMLSITSDTVIFTEDFYAPLPKINSTIVIPVRPFEYKGASPEFVEYVKDNHLETAYSIGAPEYNTWMVEGVKVQNNNPEFQTTKTRQKQSSDTFSNNLIDLAAELQRRLK
;
A
#
# COMPACT_ATOMS: atom_id res chain seq x y z
N MET A 1 12.42 -4.67 -48.20
CA MET A 1 12.65 -6.12 -48.01
C MET A 1 11.30 -6.81 -47.91
N LYS A 2 10.95 -7.63 -48.91
CA LYS A 2 9.75 -8.47 -48.92
C LYS A 2 10.19 -9.88 -48.51
N PHE A 3 9.51 -10.49 -47.54
CA PHE A 3 9.59 -11.92 -47.29
C PHE A 3 8.26 -12.56 -47.69
N ASN A 4 8.36 -13.57 -48.54
CA ASN A 4 7.29 -14.42 -49.02
C ASN A 4 7.74 -15.88 -48.84
N ASN A 5 6.76 -16.80 -48.87
CA ASN A 5 6.82 -18.27 -48.87
C ASN A 5 6.82 -18.91 -47.47
N SER A 6 5.76 -19.59 -47.01
CA SER A 6 4.98 -20.74 -47.51
C SER A 6 5.58 -22.11 -47.12
N PHE A 7 4.67 -23.04 -46.79
CA PHE A 7 4.66 -24.46 -47.21
C PHE A 7 4.63 -25.60 -46.13
N TRP A 8 3.41 -26.16 -45.94
CA TRP A 8 2.95 -27.57 -45.82
C TRP A 8 3.40 -28.60 -44.74
N GLY A 9 2.40 -29.40 -44.29
CA GLY A 9 2.49 -30.84 -43.91
C GLY A 9 1.83 -31.21 -42.57
N ARG A 10 0.53 -31.56 -42.45
CA ARG A 10 -0.19 -32.86 -42.65
C ARG A 10 0.25 -34.09 -41.80
N THR A 11 -0.75 -34.64 -41.07
CA THR A 11 -1.02 -36.07 -40.71
C THR A 11 -0.07 -36.76 -39.70
N THR A 12 -0.47 -37.64 -38.75
CA THR A 12 -1.53 -38.66 -38.72
C THR A 12 -1.76 -39.18 -37.28
N ILE A 13 -2.93 -39.80 -37.09
CA ILE A 13 -3.50 -40.53 -35.95
C ILE A 13 -2.68 -41.77 -35.53
N TRP A 14 -2.63 -42.08 -34.22
CA TRP A 14 -2.51 -43.44 -33.70
C TRP A 14 -3.46 -43.65 -32.51
N LEU A 15 -4.31 -44.66 -32.64
CA LEU A 15 -5.38 -45.06 -31.73
C LEU A 15 -5.38 -46.60 -31.73
N VAL A 16 -4.98 -47.25 -30.63
CA VAL A 16 -5.18 -48.70 -30.34
C VAL A 16 -5.16 -48.81 -28.80
N MET A 17 -6.32 -48.94 -28.12
CA MET A 17 -7.07 -50.17 -27.76
C MET A 17 -6.31 -51.05 -26.73
N LEU A 18 -6.82 -51.16 -25.49
CA LEU A 18 -7.71 -52.23 -24.96
C LEU A 18 -6.86 -53.46 -24.54
N SER A 19 -6.89 -54.06 -23.35
CA SER A 19 -8.03 -54.62 -22.59
C SER A 19 -7.49 -55.14 -21.23
N ILE A 20 -8.13 -54.82 -20.10
CA ILE A 20 -8.90 -55.72 -19.20
C ILE A 20 -8.21 -57.04 -18.80
N LEU A 21 -7.96 -57.21 -17.49
CA LEU A 21 -8.25 -58.47 -16.80
C LEU A 21 -8.59 -58.27 -15.31
N THR A 22 -9.65 -58.95 -14.91
CA THR A 22 -10.41 -58.92 -13.65
C THR A 22 -10.04 -60.05 -12.69
N ALA A 23 -10.24 -59.85 -11.38
CA ALA A 23 -10.79 -60.82 -10.39
C ALA A 23 -10.88 -60.10 -9.01
N THR A 24 -12.05 -59.72 -8.49
CA THR A 24 -12.90 -60.46 -7.51
C THR A 24 -12.11 -61.07 -6.34
N LEU A 25 -12.45 -60.82 -5.07
CA LEU A 25 -13.69 -61.15 -4.38
C LEU A 25 -13.83 -60.41 -3.03
N ALA A 26 -15.08 -60.31 -2.59
CA ALA A 26 -15.58 -60.56 -1.23
C ALA A 26 -16.36 -59.39 -0.57
N SER A 27 -17.60 -59.75 -0.26
CA SER A 27 -18.71 -59.01 0.30
C SER A 27 -18.54 -58.78 1.81
N CYS A 28 -19.09 -57.68 2.33
CA CYS A 28 -19.90 -57.73 3.56
C CYS A 28 -20.82 -56.51 3.63
N SER A 29 -22.12 -56.79 3.71
CA SER A 29 -23.20 -55.85 3.94
C SER A 29 -23.15 -55.28 5.36
N THR A 30 -23.29 -53.96 5.50
CA THR A 30 -23.97 -53.41 6.68
C THR A 30 -24.68 -52.11 6.33
N ASN A 31 -25.98 -52.13 6.59
CA ASN A 31 -26.90 -51.01 6.58
C ASN A 31 -26.50 -50.00 7.67
N SER A 32 -26.25 -48.73 7.32
CA SER A 32 -26.34 -47.59 8.25
C SER A 32 -26.18 -46.26 7.53
N GLN A 33 -27.28 -45.50 7.56
CA GLN A 33 -27.35 -44.06 7.77
C GLN A 33 -26.42 -43.16 6.96
N HIS A 34 -27.05 -42.45 6.03
CA HIS A 34 -26.69 -41.10 5.60
C HIS A 34 -26.23 -40.28 6.83
N THR A 35 -24.91 -40.16 7.01
CA THR A 35 -24.33 -39.25 7.99
C THR A 35 -23.85 -38.06 7.18
N GLU A 36 -24.58 -36.95 7.30
CA GLU A 36 -24.06 -35.64 6.95
C GLU A 36 -22.71 -35.47 7.65
N SER A 37 -21.64 -35.49 6.85
CA SER A 37 -20.33 -35.03 7.25
C SER A 37 -20.43 -33.52 7.50
N SER A 38 -20.94 -33.17 8.67
CA SER A 38 -20.73 -31.88 9.30
C SER A 38 -19.23 -31.75 9.54
N SER A 39 -18.55 -31.18 8.55
CA SER A 39 -17.20 -30.67 8.71
C SER A 39 -17.20 -29.79 9.96
N PRO A 40 -16.33 -30.04 10.95
CA PRO A 40 -16.30 -29.23 12.15
C PRO A 40 -15.97 -27.79 11.71
N LYS A 41 -16.98 -26.92 11.81
CA LYS A 41 -16.78 -25.47 11.82
C LYS A 41 -15.92 -25.19 13.05
N THR A 42 -14.60 -25.27 12.88
CA THR A 42 -13.67 -24.56 13.74
C THR A 42 -14.09 -23.10 13.65
N ALA A 43 -14.81 -22.64 14.66
CA ALA A 43 -15.07 -21.23 14.86
C ALA A 43 -13.69 -20.58 15.01
N ILE A 44 -13.17 -20.05 13.91
CA ILE A 44 -12.05 -19.11 13.93
C ILE A 44 -12.59 -17.94 14.74
N ALA A 45 -12.25 -17.90 16.03
CA ALA A 45 -12.53 -16.77 16.88
C ALA A 45 -11.93 -15.55 16.18
N LYS A 46 -12.80 -14.68 15.67
CA LYS A 46 -12.44 -13.36 15.13
C LYS A 46 -11.96 -12.48 16.28
N HIS A 47 -10.81 -12.78 16.86
CA HIS A 47 -10.06 -11.83 17.67
C HIS A 47 -9.27 -10.95 16.70
N SER A 48 -9.92 -9.88 16.22
CA SER A 48 -9.19 -8.78 15.63
C SER A 48 -8.21 -8.26 16.71
N PRO A 49 -6.89 -8.30 16.47
CA PRO A 49 -5.91 -7.91 17.48
C PRO A 49 -6.12 -6.44 17.83
N THR A 50 -6.37 -6.18 19.11
CA THR A 50 -6.51 -4.80 19.60
C THR A 50 -5.12 -4.19 19.76
N VAL A 51 -4.91 -3.00 19.18
CA VAL A 51 -3.63 -2.26 19.33
C VAL A 51 -3.30 -2.08 20.82
N PRO A 52 -2.09 -2.47 21.27
CA PRO A 52 -1.70 -2.36 22.68
C PRO A 52 -1.81 -0.93 23.21
N LYS A 53 -2.23 -0.77 24.48
CA LYS A 53 -2.38 0.55 25.12
C LYS A 53 -1.09 1.38 25.08
N ALA A 54 0.07 0.75 25.29
CA ALA A 54 1.37 1.41 25.23
C ALA A 54 1.66 2.00 23.84
N VAL A 55 1.36 1.27 22.77
CA VAL A 55 1.52 1.73 21.39
C VAL A 55 0.63 2.95 21.11
N LYS A 56 -0.64 2.91 21.56
CA LYS A 56 -1.55 4.06 21.43
C LYS A 56 -1.04 5.30 22.19
N ALA A 57 -0.51 5.11 23.40
CA ALA A 57 0.05 6.21 24.19
C ALA A 57 1.25 6.87 23.49
N VAL A 58 2.16 6.06 22.93
CA VAL A 58 3.29 6.55 22.14
C VAL A 58 2.81 7.33 20.91
N ALA A 59 1.85 6.78 20.15
CA ALA A 59 1.30 7.45 18.98
C ALA A 59 0.68 8.81 19.35
N LYS A 60 -0.10 8.88 20.43
CA LYS A 60 -0.70 10.13 20.91
C LYS A 60 0.36 11.18 21.30
N ASN A 61 1.38 10.80 22.07
CA ASN A 61 2.45 11.72 22.47
C ASN A 61 3.23 12.25 21.25
N ASN A 62 3.51 11.36 20.29
CA ASN A 62 4.17 11.75 19.04
C ASN A 62 3.29 12.66 18.18
N GLN A 63 1.97 12.42 18.15
CA GLN A 63 1.00 13.28 17.46
C GLN A 63 1.07 14.70 18.03
N GLU A 64 0.95 14.87 19.35
CA GLU A 64 0.97 16.18 20.01
C GLU A 64 2.27 16.94 19.74
N THR A 65 3.41 16.24 19.78
CA THR A 65 4.73 16.82 19.50
C THR A 65 4.85 17.26 18.03
N ASN A 66 4.38 16.41 17.11
CA ASN A 66 4.41 16.69 15.68
C ASN A 66 3.49 17.85 15.30
N GLU A 67 2.28 17.93 15.88
CA GLU A 67 1.35 19.03 15.64
C GLU A 67 1.93 20.38 16.10
N ARG A 68 2.59 20.43 17.27
CA ARG A 68 3.29 21.64 17.75
C ARG A 68 4.42 22.08 16.82
N THR A 69 5.15 21.13 16.24
CA THR A 69 6.24 21.39 15.29
C THR A 69 5.68 21.89 13.97
N LEU A 70 4.68 21.18 13.43
CA LEU A 70 4.02 21.51 12.18
C LEU A 70 3.38 22.89 12.21
N ALA A 71 2.74 23.29 13.32
CA ALA A 71 2.13 24.60 13.49
C ALA A 71 3.11 25.78 13.34
N LYS A 72 4.41 25.54 13.52
CA LYS A 72 5.49 26.54 13.40
C LYS A 72 6.31 26.39 12.12
N THR A 73 6.00 25.39 11.30
CA THR A 73 6.79 25.05 10.11
C THR A 73 6.09 25.58 8.86
N PRO A 74 6.76 26.34 7.98
CA PRO A 74 6.18 26.73 6.70
C PRO A 74 5.75 25.49 5.89
N LYS A 75 4.52 25.51 5.36
CA LYS A 75 3.92 24.39 4.63
C LYS A 75 3.80 24.70 3.14
N TYR A 76 4.22 23.74 2.32
CA TYR A 76 4.06 23.78 0.87
C TYR A 76 3.34 22.53 0.38
N THR A 77 2.22 22.72 -0.30
CA THR A 77 1.52 21.63 -0.99
C THR A 77 1.87 21.69 -2.46
N TYR A 78 2.26 20.54 -3.03
CA TYR A 78 2.49 20.40 -4.46
C TYR A 78 1.51 19.39 -5.05
N HIS A 79 1.34 19.44 -6.38
CA HIS A 79 0.55 18.49 -7.13
C HIS A 79 1.53 17.63 -7.94
N SER A 80 1.61 16.33 -7.66
CA SER A 80 2.39 15.44 -8.52
C SER A 80 1.67 15.24 -9.85
N GLU A 81 2.35 15.47 -10.96
CA GLU A 81 1.88 15.03 -12.27
C GLU A 81 2.07 13.52 -12.37
N ASN A 82 0.99 12.77 -12.51
CA ASN A 82 1.02 11.32 -12.67
C ASN A 82 0.44 10.98 -14.03
N THR A 83 1.28 10.54 -14.96
CA THR A 83 0.84 10.30 -16.33
C THR A 83 0.48 8.85 -16.62
N TYR A 84 1.03 7.85 -15.92
CA TYR A 84 0.71 6.44 -16.19
C TYR A 84 0.97 5.55 -14.96
N VAL A 85 -0.07 5.25 -14.18
CA VAL A 85 0.05 4.27 -13.09
C VAL A 85 -1.05 3.23 -13.19
N THR A 86 -0.67 1.96 -13.35
CA THR A 86 -1.59 0.84 -13.22
C THR A 86 -1.91 0.64 -11.74
N VAL A 87 -3.11 1.03 -11.34
CA VAL A 87 -3.61 0.83 -9.99
C VAL A 87 -4.32 -0.52 -9.92
N PRO A 88 -4.13 -1.30 -8.85
CA PRO A 88 -4.92 -2.51 -8.64
C PRO A 88 -6.40 -2.16 -8.54
N ASP A 89 -7.19 -2.70 -9.46
CA ASP A 89 -8.65 -2.52 -9.53
C ASP A 89 -9.45 -3.57 -8.76
N THR A 90 -8.78 -4.59 -8.24
CA THR A 90 -9.39 -5.72 -7.54
C THR A 90 -8.53 -6.12 -6.35
N TRP A 91 -9.16 -6.75 -5.34
CA TRP A 91 -8.44 -7.31 -4.19
C TRP A 91 -7.35 -8.30 -4.62
N ALA A 92 -7.65 -9.17 -5.59
CA ALA A 92 -6.67 -10.15 -6.07
C ALA A 92 -5.42 -9.47 -6.64
N LYS A 93 -5.56 -8.43 -7.47
CA LYS A 93 -4.41 -7.67 -7.99
C LYS A 93 -3.68 -6.91 -6.87
N LEU A 94 -4.41 -6.30 -5.93
CA LEU A 94 -3.81 -5.60 -4.78
C LEU A 94 -2.93 -6.56 -3.95
N ASN A 95 -3.48 -7.72 -3.61
CA ASN A 95 -2.82 -8.72 -2.77
C ASN A 95 -1.65 -9.41 -3.51
N ASN A 96 -1.80 -9.74 -4.79
CA ASN A 96 -0.74 -10.41 -5.55
C ASN A 96 0.45 -9.50 -5.88
N ASN A 97 0.23 -8.19 -5.94
CA ASN A 97 1.27 -7.20 -6.22
C ASN A 97 1.92 -6.62 -4.96
N SER A 98 1.65 -7.20 -3.78
CA SER A 98 2.21 -6.77 -2.50
C SER A 98 2.72 -7.97 -1.70
N THR A 99 3.65 -7.73 -0.79
CA THR A 99 4.08 -8.74 0.20
C THR A 99 3.00 -8.94 1.24
N ALA A 100 2.33 -7.87 1.63
CA ALA A 100 1.15 -7.91 2.48
C ALA A 100 0.25 -6.70 2.23
N VAL A 101 -1.04 -6.87 2.48
CA VAL A 101 -1.97 -5.75 2.68
C VAL A 101 -2.24 -5.66 4.17
N ILE A 102 -1.83 -4.57 4.79
CA ILE A 102 -1.90 -4.39 6.24
C ILE A 102 -2.89 -3.30 6.62
N SER A 103 -3.49 -3.45 7.80
CA SER A 103 -4.01 -2.33 8.57
C SER A 103 -3.01 -2.03 9.69
N GLY A 104 -2.84 -0.75 10.03
CA GLY A 104 -1.98 -0.38 11.13
C GLY A 104 -2.16 1.05 11.63
N LEU A 105 -1.72 1.28 12.86
CA LEU A 105 -1.68 2.59 13.48
C LEU A 105 -0.37 3.29 13.11
N VAL A 106 -0.45 4.50 12.54
CA VAL A 106 0.72 5.35 12.34
C VAL A 106 1.18 5.86 13.71
N THR A 107 2.39 5.52 14.12
CA THR A 107 2.89 5.85 15.48
C THR A 107 3.91 6.98 15.48
N LYS A 108 4.62 7.20 14.36
CA LYS A 108 5.70 8.18 14.28
C LYS A 108 6.00 8.56 12.83
N TRP A 109 6.45 9.79 12.64
CA TRP A 109 7.13 10.26 11.43
C TRP A 109 8.59 10.54 11.73
N ASP A 110 9.49 10.08 10.86
CA ASP A 110 10.90 10.42 10.89
C ASP A 110 11.34 10.95 9.52
N ARG A 111 12.06 12.08 9.51
CA ARG A 111 12.60 12.66 8.28
C ARG A 111 13.66 11.73 7.67
N VAL A 112 13.62 11.59 6.35
CA VAL A 112 14.73 11.05 5.56
C VAL A 112 15.61 12.21 5.07
N SER A 113 16.91 12.10 5.30
CA SER A 113 17.90 13.11 4.92
C SER A 113 18.49 12.84 3.55
N GLY A 114 19.09 13.84 2.91
CA GLY A 114 19.72 13.68 1.59
C GLY A 114 18.75 13.66 0.40
N THR A 115 17.46 13.88 0.62
CA THR A 115 16.46 13.96 -0.45
C THR A 115 16.52 15.31 -1.18
N THR A 116 16.45 15.29 -2.51
CA THR A 116 16.32 16.49 -3.36
C THR A 116 14.94 16.55 -4.00
N ASN A 117 14.41 17.74 -4.24
CA ASN A 117 13.15 18.04 -4.96
C ASN A 117 11.84 17.57 -4.30
N SER A 118 11.87 16.60 -3.40
CA SER A 118 10.70 16.13 -2.66
C SER A 118 11.14 15.53 -1.33
N ALA A 119 10.43 15.88 -0.25
CA ALA A 119 10.69 15.25 1.04
C ALA A 119 10.28 13.78 1.01
N VAL A 120 10.96 12.98 1.82
CA VAL A 120 10.60 11.60 2.09
C VAL A 120 10.54 11.41 3.60
N THR A 121 9.55 10.65 4.05
CA THR A 121 9.31 10.34 5.46
C THR A 121 9.30 8.84 5.69
N LYS A 122 9.93 8.41 6.78
CA LYS A 122 9.71 7.10 7.40
C LYS A 122 8.45 7.19 8.26
N LEU A 123 7.38 6.51 7.86
CA LEU A 123 6.24 6.26 8.75
C LEU A 123 6.49 4.98 9.52
N THR A 124 6.52 5.07 10.85
CA THR A 124 6.46 3.87 11.68
C THR A 124 5.00 3.47 11.84
N VAL A 125 4.65 2.28 11.36
CA VAL A 125 3.29 1.74 11.40
C VAL A 125 3.29 0.49 12.28
N TYR A 126 2.49 0.52 13.34
CA TYR A 126 2.20 -0.68 14.13
C TYR A 126 1.08 -1.47 13.44
N VAL A 127 1.40 -2.66 12.94
CA VAL A 127 0.48 -3.51 12.19
C VAL A 127 -0.49 -4.18 13.16
N ASN A 128 -1.75 -3.74 13.19
CA ASN A 128 -2.77 -4.38 14.01
C ASN A 128 -3.33 -5.64 13.33
N GLN A 129 -3.44 -5.64 12.01
CA GLN A 129 -4.03 -6.73 11.26
C GLN A 129 -3.37 -6.88 9.88
N VAL A 130 -3.12 -8.12 9.46
CA VAL A 130 -2.74 -8.44 8.08
C VAL A 130 -3.98 -8.92 7.33
N LEU A 131 -4.41 -8.19 6.30
CA LEU A 131 -5.60 -8.49 5.49
C LEU A 131 -5.32 -9.53 4.39
N GLY A 132 -4.05 -9.65 3.98
CA GLY A 132 -3.56 -10.60 2.99
C GLY A 132 -2.04 -10.61 2.92
N GLY A 133 -1.44 -11.71 2.47
CA GLY A 133 0.01 -11.89 2.38
C GLY A 133 0.67 -12.28 3.71
N ASP A 134 1.88 -11.76 3.96
CA ASP A 134 2.75 -12.18 5.07
C ASP A 134 2.17 -11.87 6.47
N GLN A 135 1.67 -12.91 7.13
CA GLN A 135 1.08 -12.84 8.47
C GLN A 135 2.10 -12.51 9.58
N LYS A 136 3.40 -12.67 9.33
CA LYS A 136 4.44 -12.39 10.33
C LYS A 136 4.53 -10.90 10.71
N LEU A 137 3.99 -10.03 9.86
CA LEU A 137 3.93 -8.60 10.14
C LEU A 137 2.92 -8.25 11.23
N GLN A 138 1.95 -9.12 11.52
CA GLN A 138 0.93 -8.84 12.53
C GLN A 138 1.55 -8.62 13.91
N GLY A 139 1.18 -7.51 14.55
CA GLY A 139 1.70 -7.11 15.85
C GLY A 139 3.11 -6.50 15.82
N GLN A 140 3.70 -6.31 14.64
CA GLN A 140 5.02 -5.70 14.47
C GLN A 140 4.92 -4.21 14.17
N SER A 141 5.97 -3.46 14.54
CA SER A 141 6.20 -2.11 14.02
C SER A 141 7.08 -2.18 12.79
N ILE A 142 6.60 -1.67 11.67
CA ILE A 142 7.36 -1.60 10.42
C ILE A 142 7.62 -0.14 10.03
N VAL A 143 8.67 0.07 9.23
CA VAL A 143 8.95 1.37 8.61
C VAL A 143 8.44 1.35 7.18
N VAL A 144 7.65 2.36 6.81
CA VAL A 144 7.15 2.57 5.45
C VAL A 144 7.67 3.88 4.91
N VAL A 145 8.29 3.85 3.73
CA VAL A 145 8.76 5.04 3.02
C VAL A 145 7.60 5.70 2.29
N TYR A 146 7.43 7.01 2.48
CA TYR A 146 6.31 7.77 1.90
C TYR A 146 6.76 9.18 1.50
N LYS A 147 6.10 9.75 0.48
CA LYS A 147 6.43 11.07 -0.06
C LYS A 147 5.88 12.20 0.81
N GLY A 148 6.61 13.30 0.90
CA GLY A 148 6.28 14.44 1.76
C GLY A 148 6.93 14.35 3.14
N GLY A 149 6.65 15.34 3.98
CA GLY A 149 7.26 15.56 5.27
C GLY A 149 8.24 16.72 5.30
N TYR A 150 9.14 16.68 6.29
CA TYR A 150 10.07 17.76 6.57
C TYR A 150 11.32 17.69 5.68
N MET A 151 11.73 18.81 5.11
CA MET A 151 13.01 18.92 4.40
C MET A 151 13.58 20.34 4.51
N LYS A 152 14.85 20.51 4.13
CA LYS A 152 15.44 21.86 4.01
C LYS A 152 14.91 22.56 2.75
N PHE A 153 14.64 23.85 2.85
CA PHE A 153 14.11 24.65 1.75
C PHE A 153 15.02 24.64 0.52
N GLY A 154 16.35 24.71 0.70
CA GLY A 154 17.31 24.67 -0.42
C GLY A 154 17.25 23.37 -1.23
N ALA A 155 17.00 22.24 -0.56
CA ALA A 155 16.83 20.95 -1.23
C ALA A 155 15.49 20.83 -1.97
N TYR A 156 14.47 21.57 -1.53
CA TYR A 156 13.17 21.64 -2.20
C TYR A 156 13.23 22.57 -3.42
N SER A 157 13.83 23.76 -3.25
CA SER A 157 13.87 24.81 -4.26
C SER A 157 14.75 24.47 -5.46
N ALA A 158 15.77 23.62 -5.28
CA ALA A 158 16.67 23.14 -6.32
C ALA A 158 15.97 22.50 -7.54
N GLY A 159 14.71 22.06 -7.44
CA GLY A 159 13.98 21.50 -8.59
C GLY A 159 12.47 21.67 -8.59
N ARG A 160 11.89 22.51 -7.73
CA ARG A 160 10.43 22.74 -7.67
C ARG A 160 10.01 24.21 -7.68
N VAL A 161 10.86 25.14 -7.28
CA VAL A 161 10.48 26.56 -7.26
C VAL A 161 10.60 27.11 -8.68
N LYS A 162 9.45 27.32 -9.33
CA LYS A 162 9.39 27.98 -10.62
C LYS A 162 9.84 29.44 -10.46
N ASN A 163 10.40 30.03 -11.51
CA ASN A 163 10.95 31.39 -11.47
C ASN A 163 9.94 32.45 -10.98
N TRP A 164 8.64 32.25 -11.18
CA TRP A 164 7.58 33.16 -10.76
C TRP A 164 7.14 33.02 -9.29
N ASP A 165 7.57 31.96 -8.59
CA ASP A 165 7.37 31.80 -7.14
C ASP A 165 8.55 32.36 -6.33
N LYS A 166 9.66 32.71 -7.00
CA LYS A 166 10.89 33.18 -6.34
C LYS A 166 10.61 34.37 -5.44
N ASP A 167 9.88 35.37 -5.92
CA ASP A 167 9.59 36.62 -5.19
C ASP A 167 8.81 36.38 -3.89
N LYS A 168 7.93 35.37 -3.85
CA LYS A 168 7.16 34.98 -2.66
C LYS A 168 7.98 34.15 -1.66
N MET A 169 9.17 33.70 -2.06
CA MET A 169 10.04 32.82 -1.28
C MET A 169 11.42 33.42 -0.98
N LEU A 170 11.70 34.66 -1.39
CA LEU A 170 12.99 35.35 -1.22
C LEU A 170 13.44 35.48 0.25
N SER A 171 12.52 35.42 1.21
CA SER A 171 12.82 35.56 2.64
C SER A 171 13.19 34.25 3.34
N ILE A 172 13.13 33.11 2.65
CA ILE A 172 13.38 31.80 3.25
C ILE A 172 14.81 31.34 2.93
N THR A 173 15.59 31.08 3.97
CA THR A 173 16.97 30.61 3.81
C THR A 173 17.00 29.14 3.42
N SER A 174 18.03 28.73 2.67
CA SER A 174 18.19 27.34 2.20
C SER A 174 18.21 26.30 3.34
N ASP A 175 18.65 26.68 4.53
CA ASP A 175 18.67 25.81 5.72
C ASP A 175 17.35 25.75 6.49
N THR A 176 16.37 26.61 6.16
CA THR A 176 15.07 26.61 6.82
C THR A 176 14.38 25.26 6.61
N VAL A 177 13.93 24.63 7.69
CA VAL A 177 13.10 23.42 7.62
C VAL A 177 11.68 23.82 7.22
N ILE A 178 11.18 23.19 6.17
CA ILE A 178 9.82 23.33 5.66
C ILE A 178 9.12 21.97 5.71
N PHE A 179 7.79 21.98 5.69
CA PHE A 179 6.97 20.80 5.50
C PHE A 179 6.40 20.81 4.09
N THR A 180 6.61 19.72 3.36
CA THR A 180 6.09 19.54 2.00
C THR A 180 5.11 18.39 1.96
N GLU A 181 4.05 18.51 1.17
CA GLU A 181 3.04 17.46 1.06
C GLU A 181 2.50 17.39 -0.36
N ASP A 182 2.25 16.18 -0.84
CA ASP A 182 1.55 15.98 -2.10
C ASP A 182 0.05 16.06 -1.86
N PHE A 183 -0.64 16.91 -2.61
CA PHE A 183 -2.09 17.01 -2.55
C PHE A 183 -2.78 15.67 -2.81
N TYR A 184 -2.27 14.86 -3.74
CA TYR A 184 -2.89 13.59 -4.14
C TYR A 184 -2.55 12.43 -3.21
N ALA A 185 -1.48 12.52 -2.43
CA ALA A 185 -1.20 11.55 -1.37
C ALA A 185 -0.73 12.28 -0.11
N PRO A 186 -1.66 12.92 0.63
CA PRO A 186 -1.34 13.55 1.90
C PRO A 186 -0.61 12.57 2.83
N LEU A 187 0.28 13.07 3.69
CA LEU A 187 1.01 12.21 4.62
C LEU A 187 0.05 11.73 5.72
N PRO A 188 -0.16 10.41 5.91
CA PRO A 188 -1.08 9.92 6.92
C PRO A 188 -0.69 10.38 8.33
N LYS A 189 -1.62 11.06 9.02
CA LYS A 189 -1.38 11.66 10.34
C LYS A 189 -0.91 10.63 11.36
N ILE A 190 -0.02 11.04 12.26
CA ILE A 190 0.30 10.23 13.45
C ILE A 190 -1.00 10.01 14.24
N ASN A 191 -1.13 8.82 14.82
CA ASN A 191 -2.30 8.33 15.56
C ASN A 191 -3.56 8.10 14.68
N SER A 192 -3.39 8.02 13.36
CA SER A 192 -4.42 7.53 12.44
C SER A 192 -4.22 6.05 12.12
N THR A 193 -5.32 5.34 11.87
CA THR A 193 -5.28 3.98 11.34
C THR A 193 -5.35 4.04 9.82
N ILE A 194 -4.46 3.31 9.16
CA ILE A 194 -4.41 3.20 7.70
C ILE A 194 -4.54 1.75 7.25
N VAL A 195 -4.90 1.58 5.98
CA VAL A 195 -4.73 0.35 5.22
C VAL A 195 -3.82 0.65 4.03
N ILE A 196 -2.78 -0.17 3.84
CA ILE A 196 -1.79 0.00 2.78
C ILE A 196 -1.29 -1.37 2.26
N PRO A 197 -1.06 -1.52 0.95
CA PRO A 197 -0.29 -2.62 0.41
C PRO A 197 1.20 -2.28 0.55
N VAL A 198 1.96 -3.19 1.16
CA VAL A 198 3.39 -3.01 1.39
C VAL A 198 4.19 -4.04 0.63
N ARG A 199 5.33 -3.61 0.10
CA ARG A 199 6.38 -4.45 -0.48
C ARG A 199 7.74 -3.98 0.05
N PRO A 200 8.78 -4.84 0.10
CA PRO A 200 10.11 -4.41 0.48
C PRO A 200 10.55 -3.16 -0.26
N PHE A 201 11.28 -2.29 0.42
CA PHE A 201 11.93 -1.16 -0.24
C PHE A 201 13.05 -1.68 -1.14
N GLU A 202 12.91 -1.46 -2.45
CA GLU A 202 13.84 -2.00 -3.45
C GLU A 202 15.02 -1.04 -3.65
N TYR A 203 16.22 -1.50 -3.31
CA TYR A 203 17.48 -0.76 -3.53
C TYR A 203 18.63 -1.66 -4.02
N LYS A 204 18.41 -2.98 -4.09
CA LYS A 204 19.40 -3.92 -4.60
C LYS A 204 19.57 -3.70 -6.10
N GLY A 205 20.81 -3.53 -6.54
CA GLY A 205 21.13 -3.20 -7.94
C GLY A 205 21.02 -1.71 -8.29
N ALA A 206 20.72 -0.85 -7.30
CA ALA A 206 20.82 0.61 -7.47
C ALA A 206 22.29 1.08 -7.47
N SER A 207 22.51 2.37 -7.75
CA SER A 207 23.85 2.96 -7.73
C SER A 207 24.45 2.93 -6.31
N PRO A 208 25.80 2.93 -6.18
CA PRO A 208 26.46 2.95 -4.88
C PRO A 208 25.98 4.09 -3.96
N GLU A 209 25.75 5.28 -4.53
CA GLU A 209 25.30 6.47 -3.80
C GLU A 209 23.88 6.27 -3.24
N PHE A 210 22.99 5.60 -4.01
CA PHE A 210 21.66 5.29 -3.51
C PHE A 210 21.68 4.22 -2.43
N VAL A 211 22.57 3.22 -2.55
CA VAL A 211 22.76 2.21 -1.50
C VAL A 211 23.29 2.84 -0.21
N GLU A 212 24.23 3.80 -0.31
CA GLU A 212 24.72 4.58 0.84
C GLU A 212 23.60 5.40 1.47
N TYR A 213 22.82 6.13 0.66
CA TYR A 213 21.64 6.86 1.12
C TYR A 213 20.64 5.97 1.89
N VAL A 214 20.42 4.73 1.43
CA VAL A 214 19.55 3.77 2.11
C VAL A 214 20.11 3.38 3.48
N LYS A 215 21.43 3.14 3.57
CA LYS A 215 22.09 2.80 4.83
C LYS A 215 22.08 3.95 5.82
N ASP A 216 22.45 5.15 5.37
CA ASP A 216 22.49 6.37 6.19
C ASP A 216 21.14 6.72 6.80
N ASN A 217 20.06 6.36 6.11
CA ASN A 217 18.69 6.60 6.56
C ASN A 217 18.03 5.38 7.23
N HIS A 218 18.75 4.26 7.34
CA HIS A 218 18.28 2.98 7.89
C HIS A 218 17.00 2.47 7.20
N LEU A 219 17.04 2.39 5.86
CA LEU A 219 15.91 2.00 5.00
C LEU A 219 16.00 0.55 4.48
N GLU A 220 16.99 -0.23 4.92
CA GLU A 220 17.29 -1.56 4.39
C GLU A 220 16.17 -2.58 4.63
N THR A 221 15.43 -2.41 5.72
CA THR A 221 14.29 -3.24 6.11
C THR A 221 12.95 -2.50 5.97
N ALA A 222 12.96 -1.32 5.34
CA ALA A 222 11.75 -0.55 5.14
C ALA A 222 10.87 -1.17 4.05
N TYR A 223 9.61 -0.74 4.03
CA TYR A 223 8.64 -1.07 3.00
C TYR A 223 8.34 0.15 2.14
N SER A 224 7.88 -0.08 0.92
CA SER A 224 7.35 0.94 0.01
C SER A 224 5.88 0.68 -0.32
N ILE A 225 5.19 1.74 -0.71
CA ILE A 225 3.84 1.69 -1.29
C ILE A 225 3.96 2.13 -2.75
N GLY A 226 3.50 1.29 -3.67
CA GLY A 226 3.32 1.74 -5.06
C GLY A 226 2.14 2.70 -5.15
N ALA A 227 2.31 3.85 -5.81
CA ALA A 227 1.21 4.78 -6.09
C ALA A 227 0.37 5.16 -4.84
N PRO A 228 0.98 5.78 -3.82
CA PRO A 228 0.32 6.04 -2.54
C PRO A 228 -0.98 6.87 -2.64
N GLU A 229 -1.12 7.71 -3.69
CA GLU A 229 -2.35 8.44 -4.03
C GLU A 229 -3.56 7.55 -4.36
N TYR A 230 -3.33 6.27 -4.65
CA TYR A 230 -4.40 5.31 -4.94
C TYR A 230 -4.42 4.14 -3.94
N ASN A 231 -3.30 3.87 -3.29
CA ASN A 231 -3.09 2.69 -2.45
C ASN A 231 -2.97 2.99 -0.95
N THR A 232 -3.37 4.19 -0.52
CA THR A 232 -3.44 4.54 0.91
C THR A 232 -4.89 4.81 1.28
N TRP A 233 -5.41 4.07 2.26
CA TRP A 233 -6.75 4.28 2.79
C TRP A 233 -6.71 4.63 4.27
N MET A 234 -7.50 5.61 4.66
CA MET A 234 -7.72 6.01 6.05
C MET A 234 -8.90 5.22 6.62
N VAL A 235 -8.78 4.80 7.89
CA VAL A 235 -9.82 4.07 8.61
C VAL A 235 -10.37 4.95 9.73
N GLU A 236 -11.66 5.27 9.66
CA GLU A 236 -12.39 6.06 10.65
C GLU A 236 -13.56 5.24 11.20
N GLY A 237 -13.38 4.66 12.39
CA GLY A 237 -14.33 3.69 12.93
C GLY A 237 -14.44 2.47 12.03
N VAL A 238 -15.61 2.29 11.40
CA VAL A 238 -15.85 1.19 10.44
C VAL A 238 -15.70 1.63 8.98
N LYS A 239 -15.39 2.90 8.71
CA LYS A 239 -15.36 3.47 7.36
C LYS A 239 -13.95 3.44 6.81
N VAL A 240 -13.81 2.96 5.57
CA VAL A 240 -12.55 3.01 4.81
C VAL A 240 -12.68 4.04 3.70
N GLN A 241 -11.74 4.98 3.62
CA GLN A 241 -11.72 6.01 2.57
C GLN A 241 -10.32 6.15 1.98
N ASN A 242 -10.22 6.35 0.68
CA ASN A 242 -8.93 6.64 0.06
C ASN A 242 -8.39 7.99 0.61
N ASN A 243 -7.08 8.03 0.87
CA ASN A 243 -6.40 9.17 1.46
C ASN A 243 -6.25 10.37 0.50
N ASN A 244 -6.34 10.14 -0.81
CA ASN A 244 -6.40 11.21 -1.79
C ASN A 244 -7.74 11.98 -1.67
N PRO A 245 -7.69 13.29 -1.38
CA PRO A 245 -8.89 14.12 -1.21
C PRO A 245 -9.82 14.13 -2.43
N GLU A 246 -9.32 13.89 -3.64
CA GLU A 246 -10.14 13.87 -4.84
C GLU A 246 -11.23 12.79 -4.79
N PHE A 247 -10.94 11.63 -4.19
CA PHE A 247 -11.90 10.52 -4.06
C PHE A 247 -12.84 10.64 -2.85
N GLN A 248 -12.68 11.69 -2.04
CA GLN A 248 -13.46 11.87 -0.81
C GLN A 248 -14.74 12.70 -1.01
N THR A 249 -14.83 13.55 -2.03
CA THR A 249 -15.99 14.47 -2.18
C THR A 249 -17.15 13.86 -2.97
N THR A 250 -18.39 14.21 -2.58
CA THR A 250 -19.63 13.69 -3.19
C THR A 250 -19.83 14.13 -4.63
N LYS A 251 -19.42 15.36 -4.99
CA LYS A 251 -19.50 15.89 -6.37
C LYS A 251 -18.53 15.18 -7.29
N THR A 252 -17.32 14.86 -6.80
CA THR A 252 -16.34 14.09 -7.55
C THR A 252 -16.78 12.64 -7.70
N ARG A 253 -17.39 12.04 -6.67
CA ARG A 253 -18.00 10.69 -6.76
C ARG A 253 -19.10 10.58 -7.81
N GLN A 254 -19.99 11.57 -7.93
CA GLN A 254 -21.06 11.57 -8.94
C GLN A 254 -20.55 11.82 -10.37
N LYS A 255 -19.52 12.66 -10.53
CA LYS A 255 -18.91 12.96 -11.83
C LYS A 255 -17.94 11.86 -12.30
N GLN A 256 -17.33 11.12 -11.36
CA GLN A 256 -16.38 10.03 -11.63
C GLN A 256 -17.01 8.64 -11.57
N SER A 257 -18.23 8.46 -11.04
CA SER A 257 -18.93 7.17 -11.06
C SER A 257 -19.27 6.67 -12.48
N SER A 258 -19.06 7.52 -13.50
CA SER A 258 -19.11 7.14 -14.91
C SER A 258 -17.79 6.61 -15.47
N ASP A 259 -16.68 6.69 -14.74
CA ASP A 259 -15.38 6.14 -15.14
C ASP A 259 -15.06 4.86 -14.35
N THR A 260 -14.71 3.79 -15.09
CA THR A 260 -14.34 2.47 -14.57
C THR A 260 -13.26 2.55 -13.50
N PHE A 261 -12.29 3.46 -13.64
CA PHE A 261 -11.20 3.58 -12.68
C PHE A 261 -11.68 3.96 -11.26
N SER A 262 -12.53 4.98 -11.16
CA SER A 262 -13.01 5.45 -9.86
C SER A 262 -13.97 4.45 -9.21
N ASN A 263 -14.76 3.73 -10.00
CA ASN A 263 -15.61 2.65 -9.50
C ASN A 263 -14.76 1.52 -8.88
N ASN A 264 -13.67 1.13 -9.55
CA ASN A 264 -12.75 0.11 -9.02
C ASN A 264 -12.15 0.51 -7.66
N LEU A 265 -11.79 1.77 -7.47
CA LEU A 265 -11.27 2.27 -6.18
C LEU A 265 -12.34 2.26 -5.08
N ILE A 266 -13.60 2.56 -5.41
CA ILE A 266 -14.72 2.50 -4.48
C ILE A 266 -14.99 1.05 -4.06
N ASP A 267 -15.04 0.14 -5.03
CA ASP A 267 -15.28 -1.29 -4.78
C ASP A 267 -14.16 -1.91 -3.94
N LEU A 268 -12.91 -1.54 -4.23
CA LEU A 268 -11.76 -1.96 -3.44
C LEU A 268 -11.84 -1.44 -2.00
N ALA A 269 -12.22 -0.18 -1.79
CA ALA A 269 -12.42 0.35 -0.44
C ALA A 269 -13.53 -0.41 0.33
N ALA A 270 -14.62 -0.78 -0.35
CA ALA A 270 -15.69 -1.57 0.24
C ALA A 270 -15.24 -3.01 0.59
N GLU A 271 -14.43 -3.64 -0.25
CA GLU A 271 -13.80 -4.94 0.02
C GLU A 271 -12.83 -4.87 1.20
N LEU A 272 -11.98 -3.85 1.27
CA LEU A 272 -11.08 -3.62 2.42
C LEU A 272 -11.89 -3.43 3.71
N GLN A 273 -12.97 -2.65 3.66
CA GLN A 273 -13.87 -2.46 4.80
C GLN A 273 -14.50 -3.78 5.27
N ARG A 274 -14.85 -4.68 4.34
CA ARG A 274 -15.37 -6.02 4.70
C ARG A 274 -14.30 -6.88 5.38
N ARG A 275 -13.03 -6.77 4.98
CA ARG A 275 -11.91 -7.54 5.56
C ARG A 275 -11.46 -7.05 6.94
N LEU A 276 -11.77 -5.81 7.29
CA LEU A 276 -11.51 -5.26 8.63
C LEU A 276 -12.51 -5.74 9.69
N LYS A 277 -13.63 -6.39 9.29
CA LYS A 277 -14.70 -6.87 10.19
C LYS A 277 -14.59 -8.37 10.49
#